data_AF-A0A1N6UHC2-F1
#
_entry.id   AF-A0A1N6UHC2-F1
#
_cell.length_a   1.000
_cell.length_b   1.000
_cell.length_c   1.000
_cell.angle_alpha   90.00
_cell.angle_beta   90.00
_cell.angle_gamma   90.00
#
_symmetry.space_group_name_H-M   'P 1'
#
loop_
_entity.id
_entity.type
_entity.pdbx_description
1 polymer ?
#
loop_
_entity_poly.entity_id
_entity_poly.type
_entity_poly.pdbx_seq_one_letter_code
_entity_poly.pdbx_strand_id
1 'polypeptide(L)'
;MPSLSSNEVHGLGLRGINVETDIYGSHYTFTTQGLYWLFNVLHEQPAAKRSKKLTVSLLKTIAKAAPNDHWRELRIKAVELPTDGASYYQLAIYLNGTPPRSPLTVGPLSGLSGPIPFLLEGRFLALPDYADANLLLTEEEQGELLAGGFLKARFGLQG
;
A
#
# COMPACT_ATOMS: atom_id res chain seq x y z
N MET A 1 -22.19 -3.19 12.61
CA MET A 1 -20.87 -3.49 12.02
C MET A 1 -19.81 -2.63 12.68
N PRO A 2 -18.58 -3.11 12.91
CA PRO A 2 -17.51 -2.27 13.44
C PRO A 2 -17.18 -1.14 12.43
N SER A 3 -17.18 0.11 12.90
CA SER A 3 -16.81 1.30 12.12
C SER A 3 -15.54 1.94 12.65
N LEU A 4 -14.90 2.80 11.84
CA LEU A 4 -13.80 3.66 12.25
C LEU A 4 -14.38 4.89 12.97
N SER A 5 -13.80 5.24 14.12
CA SER A 5 -14.07 6.52 14.78
C SER A 5 -13.37 7.68 14.06
N SER A 6 -13.81 8.92 14.27
CA SER A 6 -13.17 10.11 13.69
C SER A 6 -11.68 10.20 14.00
N ASN A 7 -11.27 9.82 15.22
CA ASN A 7 -9.86 9.78 15.61
C ASN A 7 -9.07 8.71 14.84
N GLU A 8 -9.68 7.57 14.56
CA GLU A 8 -9.05 6.50 13.77
C GLU A 8 -8.95 6.90 12.29
N VAL A 9 -9.96 7.56 11.73
CA VAL A 9 -9.91 8.14 10.36
C VAL A 9 -8.81 9.19 10.28
N HIS A 10 -8.74 10.12 11.23
CA HIS A 10 -7.69 11.13 11.27
C HIS A 10 -6.29 10.50 11.40
N GLY A 11 -6.13 9.52 12.29
CA GLY A 11 -4.87 8.80 12.47
C GLY A 11 -4.44 7.97 11.25
N LEU A 12 -5.38 7.51 10.43
CA LEU A 12 -5.10 6.91 9.12
C LEU A 12 -4.67 7.97 8.11
N GLY A 13 -5.35 9.12 8.08
CA GLY A 13 -4.99 10.25 7.21
C GLY A 13 -3.56 10.74 7.46
N LEU A 14 -3.15 10.90 8.71
CA LEU A 14 -1.76 11.22 9.10
C LEU A 14 -0.74 10.17 8.66
N ARG A 15 -1.18 8.95 8.39
CA ARG A 15 -0.36 7.85 7.88
C ARG A 15 -0.42 7.69 6.36
N GLY A 16 -1.11 8.58 5.65
CA GLY A 16 -1.27 8.48 4.20
C GLY A 16 -2.26 7.39 3.77
N ILE A 17 -3.27 7.11 4.60
CA ILE A 17 -4.36 6.18 4.29
C ILE A 17 -5.68 6.95 4.39
N ASN A 18 -6.41 7.03 3.28
CA ASN A 18 -7.77 7.56 3.25
C ASN A 18 -8.77 6.41 3.07
N VAL A 19 -9.92 6.53 3.72
CA VAL A 19 -11.00 5.54 3.65
C VAL A 19 -12.30 6.31 3.43
N GLU A 20 -12.88 6.13 2.25
CA GLU A 20 -14.17 6.69 1.89
C GLU A 20 -15.19 5.57 1.76
N THR A 21 -16.44 5.86 2.09
CA THR A 21 -17.54 4.91 1.94
C THR A 21 -18.71 5.61 1.30
N ASP A 22 -19.19 5.06 0.20
CA ASP A 22 -20.34 5.58 -0.54
C ASP A 22 -21.34 4.45 -0.87
N ILE A 23 -22.24 4.70 -1.81
CA ILE A 23 -23.27 3.74 -2.23
C ILE A 23 -22.72 2.53 -3.01
N TYR A 24 -21.50 2.64 -3.55
CA TYR A 24 -20.81 1.60 -4.32
C TYR A 24 -19.84 0.79 -3.47
N GLY A 25 -19.47 1.29 -2.29
CA GLY A 25 -18.78 0.51 -1.29
C GLY A 25 -17.68 1.28 -0.56
N SER A 26 -16.60 0.58 -0.20
CA SER A 26 -15.44 1.18 0.47
C SER A 26 -14.30 1.45 -0.50
N HIS A 27 -13.81 2.68 -0.53
CA HIS A 27 -12.70 3.12 -1.35
C HIS A 27 -11.49 3.39 -0.45
N TYR A 28 -10.43 2.62 -0.64
CA TYR A 28 -9.20 2.77 0.14
C TYR A 28 -8.12 3.42 -0.70
N THR A 29 -7.53 4.50 -0.21
CA THR A 29 -6.45 5.20 -0.91
C THR A 29 -5.20 5.20 -0.06
N PHE A 30 -4.10 4.70 -0.60
CA PHE A 30 -2.80 4.61 0.06
C PHE A 30 -1.78 5.49 -0.66
N THR A 31 -1.00 6.24 0.08
CA THR A 31 0.27 6.79 -0.43
C THR A 31 1.42 5.81 -0.15
N THR A 32 2.64 6.13 -0.59
CA THR A 32 3.85 5.39 -0.18
C THR A 32 4.00 5.28 1.34
N GLN A 33 3.63 6.34 2.07
CA GLN A 33 3.57 6.31 3.53
C GLN A 33 2.51 5.33 4.03
N GLY A 34 1.31 5.35 3.46
CA GLY A 34 0.25 4.41 3.82
C GLY A 34 0.66 2.95 3.64
N LEU A 35 1.36 2.65 2.54
CA LEU A 35 1.92 1.32 2.28
C LEU A 35 3.00 0.95 3.29
N TYR A 36 3.87 1.87 3.70
CA TYR A 36 4.88 1.61 4.72
C TYR A 36 4.24 1.14 6.04
N TRP A 37 3.19 1.83 6.48
CA TRP A 37 2.44 1.47 7.68
C TRP A 37 1.73 0.12 7.53
N LEU A 38 1.02 -0.11 6.42
CA LEU A 38 0.33 -1.36 6.16
C LEU A 38 1.28 -2.56 6.15
N PHE A 39 2.39 -2.46 5.43
CA PHE A 39 3.33 -3.57 5.28
C PHE A 39 4.03 -3.88 6.61
N ASN A 40 4.45 -2.87 7.38
CA ASN A 40 5.11 -3.10 8.66
C ASN A 40 4.15 -3.70 9.69
N VAL A 41 2.92 -3.18 9.83
CA VAL A 41 1.92 -3.76 10.75
C VAL A 41 1.60 -5.21 10.40
N LEU A 42 1.50 -5.55 9.11
CA LEU A 42 1.32 -6.93 8.68
C LEU A 42 2.58 -7.79 8.90
N HIS A 43 3.77 -7.19 8.87
CA HIS A 43 5.03 -7.89 9.09
C HIS A 43 5.22 -8.28 10.57
N GLU A 44 4.81 -7.43 11.49
CA GLU A 44 4.86 -7.70 12.94
C GLU A 44 3.97 -8.88 13.36
N GLN A 45 2.91 -9.16 12.61
CA GLN A 45 2.03 -10.27 12.89
C GLN A 45 2.65 -11.61 12.44
N PRO A 46 2.68 -12.64 13.33
CA PRO A 46 3.03 -13.99 12.93
C PRO A 46 2.19 -14.46 11.75
N ALA A 47 2.77 -15.22 10.82
CA ALA A 47 2.09 -15.60 9.57
C ALA A 47 0.72 -16.25 9.79
N ALA A 48 0.56 -17.05 10.86
CA ALA A 48 -0.70 -17.70 11.22
C ALA A 48 -1.80 -16.74 11.72
N LYS A 49 -1.42 -15.58 12.28
CA LYS A 49 -2.36 -14.57 12.82
C LYS A 49 -2.50 -13.34 11.91
N ARG A 50 -1.72 -13.29 10.83
CA ARG A 50 -1.73 -12.17 9.91
C ARG A 50 -3.10 -12.02 9.27
N SER A 51 -3.63 -10.80 9.27
CA SER A 51 -4.87 -10.52 8.55
C SER A 51 -4.71 -10.88 7.07
N LYS A 52 -5.65 -11.67 6.54
CA LYS A 52 -5.74 -12.00 5.12
C LYS A 52 -6.67 -11.06 4.35
N LYS A 53 -7.37 -10.17 5.07
CA LYS A 53 -8.32 -9.20 4.51
C LYS A 53 -8.04 -7.79 5.04
N LEU A 54 -8.32 -6.77 4.24
CA LEU A 54 -8.34 -5.38 4.69
C LEU A 54 -9.61 -5.16 5.49
N THR A 55 -9.49 -5.27 6.82
CA THR A 55 -10.62 -5.18 7.74
C THR A 55 -10.55 -3.90 8.55
N VAL A 56 -11.70 -3.47 9.09
CA VAL A 56 -11.75 -2.36 10.06
C VAL A 56 -10.82 -2.60 11.25
N SER A 57 -10.67 -3.85 11.73
CA SER A 57 -9.74 -4.17 12.82
C SER A 57 -8.28 -3.93 12.42
N LEU A 58 -7.89 -4.29 11.20
CA LEU A 58 -6.54 -4.01 10.67
C LEU A 58 -6.33 -2.49 10.55
N LEU A 59 -7.31 -1.75 10.01
CA LEU A 59 -7.24 -0.29 9.90
C LEU A 59 -7.11 0.38 11.27
N LYS A 60 -7.85 -0.08 12.28
CA LYS A 60 -7.69 0.39 13.67
C LYS A 60 -6.32 0.07 14.25
N THR A 61 -5.76 -1.08 13.90
CA THR A 61 -4.40 -1.46 14.31
C THR A 61 -3.38 -0.51 13.69
N ILE A 62 -3.50 -0.24 12.39
CA ILE A 62 -2.66 0.73 11.69
C ILE A 62 -2.82 2.11 12.33
N ALA A 63 -4.05 2.56 12.59
CA ALA A 63 -4.36 3.85 13.22
C ALA A 63 -3.70 4.05 14.60
N LYS A 64 -3.30 2.97 15.28
CA LYS A 64 -2.70 3.01 16.62
C LYS A 64 -1.25 2.54 16.67
N ALA A 65 -0.71 2.02 15.56
CA ALA A 65 0.63 1.46 15.52
C ALA A 65 1.70 2.53 15.83
N ALA A 66 2.78 2.12 16.48
CA ALA A 66 3.97 2.94 16.69
C ALA A 66 5.17 2.23 16.06
N PRO A 67 6.06 2.94 15.35
CA PRO A 67 7.27 2.34 14.80
C PRO A 67 8.17 1.80 15.91
N ASN A 68 8.91 0.74 15.60
CA ASN A 68 9.94 0.21 16.49
C ASN A 68 11.17 -0.25 15.69
N ASP A 69 12.18 -0.75 16.40
CA ASP A 69 13.48 -1.13 15.82
C ASP A 69 13.40 -2.28 14.80
N HIS A 70 12.31 -3.04 14.78
CA HIS A 70 12.08 -4.11 13.80
C HIS A 70 11.40 -3.63 12.52
N TRP A 71 10.92 -2.37 12.48
CA TRP A 71 10.30 -1.80 11.30
C TRP A 71 11.33 -1.60 10.20
N ARG A 72 10.91 -1.95 8.98
CA ARG A 72 11.79 -2.01 7.83
C ARG A 72 11.39 -0.94 6.83
N GLU A 73 12.40 -0.43 6.13
CA GLU A 73 12.21 0.44 4.96
C GLU A 73 11.28 -0.27 3.94
N LEU A 74 10.24 0.43 3.51
CA LEU A 74 9.43 0.03 2.36
C LEU A 74 10.20 0.39 1.09
N ARG A 75 10.22 -0.55 0.13
CA ARG A 75 10.76 -0.34 -1.21
C ARG A 75 9.68 -0.56 -2.24
N ILE A 76 9.57 0.38 -3.18
CA ILE A 76 8.73 0.26 -4.37
C ILE A 76 9.64 0.38 -5.59
N LYS A 77 9.49 -0.54 -6.54
CA LYS A 77 10.16 -0.48 -7.84
C LYS A 77 9.15 -0.67 -8.95
N ALA A 78 9.28 0.09 -10.04
CA ALA A 78 8.59 -0.20 -11.28
C ALA A 78 9.49 -1.06 -12.16
N VAL A 79 8.96 -2.20 -12.60
CA VAL A 79 9.59 -3.07 -13.60
C VAL A 79 8.96 -2.70 -14.93
N GLU A 80 9.79 -2.17 -15.83
CA GLU A 80 9.39 -1.87 -17.19
C GLU A 80 9.28 -3.17 -18.01
N LEU A 81 8.18 -3.29 -18.74
CA LEU A 81 7.83 -4.38 -19.65
C LEU A 81 7.67 -3.76 -21.04
N PRO A 82 8.76 -3.66 -21.82
CA PRO A 82 8.70 -3.09 -23.16
C PRO A 82 7.91 -4.01 -24.10
N THR A 83 7.07 -3.42 -24.94
CA THR A 83 6.27 -4.07 -25.98
C THR A 83 6.39 -3.30 -27.29
N ASP A 84 5.78 -3.79 -28.38
CA ASP A 84 5.86 -3.11 -29.68
C ASP A 84 5.08 -1.78 -29.64
N GLY A 85 5.82 -0.67 -29.57
CA GLY A 85 5.28 0.69 -29.55
C GLY A 85 4.87 1.25 -28.19
N ALA A 86 5.01 0.50 -27.09
CA ALA A 86 4.66 0.95 -25.74
C ALA A 86 5.50 0.29 -24.64
N SER A 87 5.69 1.01 -23.54
CA SER A 87 6.24 0.46 -22.29
C SER A 87 5.15 0.37 -21.25
N TYR A 88 5.08 -0.79 -20.60
CA TYR A 88 4.19 -0.99 -19.48
C TYR A 88 4.96 -1.21 -18.18
N TYR A 89 4.31 -1.01 -17.04
CA TYR A 89 4.97 -1.11 -15.74
C TYR A 89 4.25 -2.07 -14.80
N GLN A 90 5.04 -2.84 -14.06
CA GLN A 90 4.57 -3.63 -12.93
C GLN A 90 5.26 -3.15 -11.64
N LEU A 91 4.51 -2.93 -10.56
CA LEU A 91 5.10 -2.50 -9.30
C LEU A 91 5.50 -3.70 -8.43
N ALA A 92 6.73 -3.68 -7.94
CA ALA A 92 7.23 -4.55 -6.90
C ALA A 92 7.30 -3.76 -5.59
N ILE A 93 6.45 -4.11 -4.62
CA ILE A 93 6.34 -3.45 -3.31
C ILE A 93 6.73 -4.45 -2.22
N TYR A 94 7.69 -4.09 -1.37
CA TYR A 94 8.22 -4.99 -0.34
C TYR A 94 8.92 -4.27 0.80
N LEU A 95 9.13 -4.96 1.91
CA LEU A 95 9.98 -4.47 3.00
C LEU A 95 11.42 -4.94 2.78
N ASN A 96 12.38 -4.06 3.03
CA ASN A 96 13.80 -4.39 2.89
C ASN A 96 14.17 -5.66 3.70
N GLY A 97 14.98 -6.53 3.11
CA GLY A 97 15.35 -7.81 3.73
C GLY A 97 14.21 -8.82 3.88
N THR A 98 13.06 -8.61 3.23
CA THR A 98 12.01 -9.63 3.06
C THR A 98 11.91 -10.02 1.58
N PRO A 99 11.54 -11.28 1.27
CA PRO A 99 11.16 -11.62 -0.10
C PRO A 99 10.06 -10.67 -0.56
N PRO A 100 10.05 -10.25 -1.83
CA PRO A 100 8.99 -9.38 -2.34
C PRO A 100 7.64 -10.01 -2.08
N ARG A 101 6.84 -9.40 -1.19
CA ARG A 101 5.45 -9.79 -1.00
C ARG A 101 4.66 -9.08 -2.06
N SER A 102 4.77 -9.50 -3.32
CA SER A 102 4.14 -8.79 -4.44
C SER A 102 2.65 -8.64 -4.19
N PRO A 103 2.15 -7.45 -3.81
CA PRO A 103 0.75 -7.17 -4.04
C PRO A 103 0.63 -7.21 -5.55
N LEU A 104 -0.17 -8.13 -6.08
CA LEU A 104 -0.31 -8.20 -7.52
C LEU A 104 -1.01 -6.91 -7.97
N THR A 105 -0.24 -5.98 -8.55
CA THR A 105 -0.78 -4.87 -9.33
C THR A 105 -1.33 -5.45 -10.61
N VAL A 106 -2.54 -5.06 -11.00
CA VAL A 106 -3.20 -5.67 -12.16
C VAL A 106 -2.47 -5.27 -13.41
N GLY A 107 -1.82 -6.28 -14.00
CA GLY A 107 -1.26 -6.24 -15.33
C GLY A 107 -0.21 -5.16 -15.57
N PRO A 108 0.35 -5.16 -16.77
CA PRO A 108 1.15 -4.05 -17.26
C PRO A 108 0.32 -2.75 -17.29
N LEU A 109 0.73 -1.71 -16.56
CA LEU A 109 0.10 -0.37 -16.61
C LEU A 109 0.74 0.47 -17.71
N SER A 110 -0.07 1.12 -18.56
CA SER A 110 0.42 2.07 -19.57
C SER A 110 0.82 3.39 -18.89
N GLY A 111 1.91 3.36 -18.14
CA GLY A 111 2.40 4.46 -17.29
C GLY A 111 2.05 4.29 -15.80
N LEU A 112 2.47 5.28 -15.00
CA LEU A 112 2.29 5.31 -13.53
C LEU A 112 1.46 6.51 -13.05
N SER A 113 0.70 7.15 -13.95
CA SER A 113 -0.09 8.33 -13.63
C SER A 113 -1.46 7.97 -13.03
N GLY A 114 -1.90 8.78 -12.06
CA GLY A 114 -3.21 8.63 -11.41
C GLY A 114 -3.28 7.50 -10.37
N PRO A 115 -4.50 7.13 -9.95
CA PRO A 115 -4.71 6.05 -8.99
C PRO A 115 -4.34 4.68 -9.58
N ILE A 116 -3.36 4.02 -8.96
CA ILE A 116 -2.90 2.70 -9.37
C ILE A 116 -3.66 1.64 -8.57
N PRO A 117 -4.46 0.77 -9.20
CA PRO A 117 -5.20 -0.24 -8.47
C PRO A 117 -4.28 -1.21 -7.71
N PHE A 118 -4.62 -1.44 -6.45
CA PHE A 118 -3.87 -2.19 -5.45
C PHE A 118 -4.77 -3.30 -4.89
N LEU A 119 -4.19 -4.48 -4.57
CA LEU A 119 -4.88 -5.63 -3.94
C LEU A 119 -6.02 -6.32 -4.73
N LEU A 120 -6.21 -6.03 -6.02
CA LEU A 120 -7.34 -6.57 -6.80
C LEU A 120 -7.44 -8.12 -6.81
N GLU A 121 -6.32 -8.86 -6.81
CA GLU A 121 -6.35 -10.33 -6.76
C GLU A 121 -6.24 -10.95 -5.34
N GLY A 122 -6.19 -10.13 -4.28
CA GLY A 122 -6.21 -10.61 -2.89
C GLY A 122 -5.05 -11.51 -2.45
N ARG A 123 -4.00 -11.69 -3.27
CA ARG A 123 -2.86 -12.59 -2.95
C ARG A 123 -2.04 -12.12 -1.75
N PHE A 124 -1.95 -10.80 -1.54
CA PHE A 124 -1.30 -10.20 -0.39
C PHE A 124 -2.30 -9.94 0.74
N LEU A 125 -3.40 -9.26 0.42
CA LEU A 125 -4.48 -8.91 1.33
C LEU A 125 -5.76 -8.78 0.51
N ALA A 126 -6.81 -9.56 0.83
CA ALA A 126 -8.08 -9.47 0.11
C ALA A 126 -8.90 -8.25 0.56
N LEU A 127 -9.64 -7.65 -0.36
CA LEU A 127 -10.56 -6.55 -0.05
C LEU A 127 -11.90 -7.10 0.46
N PRO A 128 -12.67 -6.32 1.24
CA PRO A 128 -14.08 -6.58 1.46
C PRO A 128 -14.86 -6.64 0.13
N ASP A 129 -16.05 -7.25 0.16
CA ASP A 129 -16.94 -7.20 -1.00
C ASP A 129 -17.33 -5.75 -1.27
N TYR A 130 -17.43 -5.38 -2.55
CA TYR A 130 -17.70 -4.01 -2.98
C TYR A 130 -16.68 -3.03 -2.38
N ALA A 131 -15.39 -3.28 -2.61
CA ALA A 131 -14.34 -2.36 -2.23
C ALA A 131 -13.22 -2.32 -3.26
N ASP A 132 -12.59 -1.17 -3.38
CA ASP A 132 -11.36 -0.99 -4.14
C ASP A 132 -10.25 -0.39 -3.28
N ALA A 133 -9.01 -0.63 -3.70
CA ALA A 133 -7.86 0.01 -3.09
C ALA A 133 -6.96 0.56 -4.19
N ASN A 134 -6.48 1.79 -4.00
CA ASN A 134 -5.61 2.48 -4.94
C ASN A 134 -4.35 2.99 -4.25
N LEU A 135 -3.23 2.93 -4.95
CA LEU A 135 -1.99 3.61 -4.62
C LEU A 135 -1.94 4.95 -5.36
N LEU A 136 -1.70 6.03 -4.63
CA LEU A 136 -1.38 7.34 -5.19
C LEU A 136 0.12 7.60 -5.07
N LEU A 137 0.72 7.97 -6.20
CA LEU A 137 2.09 8.42 -6.30
C LEU A 137 2.10 9.91 -6.68
N THR A 138 2.98 10.67 -6.03
CA THR A 138 3.32 12.05 -6.44
C THR A 138 4.02 12.06 -7.81
N GLU A 139 4.10 13.23 -8.46
CA GLU A 139 4.81 13.36 -9.74
C GLU A 139 6.30 13.03 -9.58
N GLU A 140 6.90 13.42 -8.45
CA GLU A 140 8.29 13.11 -8.13
C GLU A 140 8.52 11.61 -7.97
N GLU A 141 7.65 10.92 -7.22
CA GLU A 141 7.72 9.47 -7.05
C GLU A 141 7.53 8.72 -8.38
N GLN A 142 6.60 9.20 -9.22
CA GLN A 142 6.42 8.64 -10.57
C GLN A 142 7.70 8.83 -11.39
N GLY A 143 8.29 10.02 -11.40
CA GLY A 143 9.53 10.31 -12.10
C GLY A 143 10.69 9.43 -11.65
N GLU A 144 10.86 9.22 -10.34
CA GLU A 144 11.89 8.35 -9.79
C GLU A 144 11.70 6.89 -10.22
N LEU A 145 10.47 6.38 -10.20
CA LEU A 145 10.16 5.03 -10.65
C LEU A 145 10.39 4.84 -12.15
N LEU A 146 9.96 5.80 -12.98
CA LEU A 146 10.14 5.75 -14.43
C LEU A 146 11.61 5.88 -14.84
N ALA A 147 12.44 6.54 -14.03
CA ALA A 147 13.90 6.57 -14.21
C ALA A 147 14.60 5.25 -13.79
N GLY A 148 13.84 4.22 -13.39
CA GLY A 148 14.37 2.93 -12.93
C GLY A 148 14.84 2.91 -11.46
N GLY A 149 14.51 3.98 -10.70
CA GLY A 149 14.84 4.14 -9.30
C GLY A 149 14.02 3.27 -8.34
N PHE A 150 14.15 3.57 -7.05
CA PHE A 150 13.40 2.91 -5.98
C PHE A 150 12.83 3.96 -5.05
N LEU A 151 11.51 3.93 -4.84
CA LEU A 151 10.94 4.67 -3.72
C LEU A 151 11.34 3.96 -2.43
N LYS A 152 11.88 4.73 -1.48
CA LYS A 152 12.30 4.24 -0.17
C LYS A 152 11.57 5.02 0.91
N ALA A 153 10.78 4.32 1.71
CA ALA A 153 10.01 4.92 2.77
C ALA A 153 10.42 4.36 4.13
N ARG A 154 10.84 5.26 5.02
CA ARG A 154 11.06 4.98 6.43
C ARG A 154 10.50 6.15 7.24
N PHE A 155 9.50 5.87 8.06
CA PHE A 155 8.83 6.89 8.86
C PHE A 155 8.93 6.56 10.35
N GLY A 156 9.20 7.58 11.16
CA GLY A 156 9.13 7.50 12.63
C GLY A 156 10.30 6.81 13.34
N LEU A 157 11.49 6.82 12.75
CA LEU A 157 12.75 6.73 13.50
C LEU A 157 13.50 8.05 13.26
N GLN A 158 13.04 9.12 13.90
CA GLN A 158 13.93 10.21 14.25
C GLN A 158 14.51 9.83 15.63
N GLY A 159 15.84 9.82 15.73
CA GLY A 159 16.53 9.66 17.01
C GLY A 159 16.19 10.79 17.98
#